data_AF-A0A661A222-F1
#
_entry.id   AF-A0A661A222-F1
#
_cell.length_a   1.000
_cell.length_b   1.000
_cell.length_c   1.000
_cell.angle_alpha   90.00
_cell.angle_beta   90.00
_cell.angle_gamma   90.00
#
_symmetry.space_group_name_H-M   'P 1'
#
loop_
_entity.id
_entity.type
_entity.pdbx_description
1 polymer ?
#
loop_
_entity_poly.entity_id
_entity_poly.type
_entity_poly.pdbx_seq_one_letter_code
_entity_poly.pdbx_strand_id
1 'polypeptide(L)'
;MLLACLAVLLPTSGLAQTDACDDLSGVDFGICLSILGWGKIGGSCQQITGCSSPVPLFVTQQACEEGCDLQPTCDDLDAIDFGFCLGILGAGMISGECTLITGCSSPVPLFADIVECQAACTEVDAEVTNWSSLKARYE
;
A
#
# COMPACT_ATOMS: atom_id res chain seq x y z
N MET A 1 30.33 -26.85 -21.07
CA MET A 1 28.95 -26.85 -21.61
C MET A 1 28.09 -26.05 -20.65
N LEU A 2 27.88 -24.76 -20.96
CA LEU A 2 27.05 -23.87 -20.15
C LEU A 2 25.57 -24.20 -20.42
N LEU A 3 24.85 -24.72 -19.42
CA LEU A 3 23.39 -24.61 -19.40
C LEU A 3 23.05 -23.32 -18.63
N ALA A 4 22.86 -22.24 -19.37
CA ALA A 4 22.18 -21.07 -18.85
C ALA A 4 20.70 -21.44 -18.71
N CYS A 5 20.27 -21.71 -17.49
CA CYS A 5 18.85 -21.73 -17.15
C CYS A 5 18.39 -20.27 -17.22
N LEU A 6 17.94 -19.83 -18.40
CA LEU A 6 17.20 -18.58 -18.55
C LEU A 6 15.93 -18.74 -17.72
N ALA A 7 15.98 -18.27 -16.47
CA ALA A 7 14.79 -17.89 -15.74
C ALA A 7 14.13 -16.79 -16.57
N VAL A 8 13.11 -17.17 -17.33
CA VAL A 8 12.18 -16.21 -17.91
C VAL A 8 11.52 -15.53 -16.71
N LEU A 9 12.05 -14.35 -16.36
CA LEU A 9 11.39 -13.38 -15.50
C LEU A 9 10.15 -12.91 -16.27
N LEU A 10 9.10 -13.72 -16.28
CA LEU A 10 7.78 -13.21 -16.56
C LEU A 10 7.49 -12.27 -15.39
N PRO A 11 7.25 -10.96 -15.61
CA PRO A 11 6.58 -10.20 -14.57
C PRO A 11 5.25 -10.90 -14.37
N THR A 12 5.09 -11.56 -13.22
CA THR A 12 3.78 -11.89 -12.71
C THR A 12 3.17 -10.54 -12.39
N SER A 13 2.60 -9.89 -13.40
CA SER A 13 1.55 -8.92 -13.24
C SER A 13 0.39 -9.70 -12.64
N GLY A 14 0.50 -9.99 -11.35
CA GLY A 14 -0.65 -10.25 -10.51
C GLY A 14 -1.62 -9.12 -10.81
N LEU A 15 -2.89 -9.46 -10.85
CA LEU A 15 -3.97 -8.49 -10.92
C LEU A 15 -3.93 -7.68 -9.63
N ALA A 16 -2.95 -6.80 -9.49
CA ALA A 16 -2.97 -5.72 -8.54
C ALA A 16 -4.16 -4.87 -8.99
N GLN A 17 -5.15 -4.78 -8.11
CA GLN A 17 -6.20 -3.79 -8.21
C GLN A 17 -5.49 -2.44 -8.33
N THR A 18 -5.36 -1.92 -9.54
CA THR A 18 -4.63 -0.67 -9.76
C THR A 18 -5.36 0.42 -9.01
N ASP A 19 -4.66 1.14 -8.16
CA ASP A 19 -5.12 2.32 -7.43
C ASP A 19 -4.59 3.59 -8.12
N ALA A 20 -5.12 4.77 -7.77
CA ALA A 20 -4.64 6.05 -8.31
C ALA A 20 -3.20 6.39 -7.89
N CYS A 21 -2.64 5.73 -6.88
CA CYS A 21 -1.24 5.90 -6.47
C CYS A 21 -0.28 4.92 -7.16
N ASP A 22 -0.79 3.90 -7.86
CA ASP A 22 0.03 3.09 -8.76
C ASP A 22 0.49 3.93 -9.96
N ASP A 23 1.57 3.51 -10.62
CA ASP A 23 1.99 4.18 -11.86
C ASP A 23 1.01 3.87 -12.99
N LEU A 24 0.20 4.86 -13.34
CA LEU A 24 -0.78 4.79 -14.42
C LEU A 24 -0.14 5.02 -15.81
N SER A 25 1.18 5.04 -15.91
CA SER A 25 1.88 5.11 -17.19
C SER A 25 1.49 3.92 -18.09
N GLY A 26 0.86 4.21 -19.22
CA GLY A 26 0.38 3.19 -20.16
C GLY A 26 -1.06 2.71 -19.95
N VAL A 27 -1.79 3.24 -18.96
CA VAL A 27 -3.24 3.01 -18.82
C VAL A 27 -3.98 3.84 -19.89
N ASP A 28 -4.94 3.21 -20.58
CA ASP A 28 -5.79 3.88 -21.56
C ASP A 28 -7.06 4.44 -20.89
N PHE A 29 -7.19 5.76 -20.87
CA PHE A 29 -8.36 6.47 -20.36
C PHE A 29 -9.36 6.88 -21.46
N GLY A 30 -9.08 6.50 -22.71
CA GLY A 30 -9.85 6.87 -23.89
C GLY A 30 -9.37 8.17 -24.56
N ILE A 31 -9.83 8.40 -25.79
CA ILE A 31 -9.33 9.45 -26.70
C ILE A 31 -9.94 10.85 -26.49
N CYS A 32 -10.86 11.03 -25.54
CA CYS A 32 -11.44 12.36 -25.29
C CYS A 32 -10.65 13.14 -24.24
N LEU A 33 -10.89 14.45 -24.18
CA LEU A 33 -10.08 15.40 -23.39
C LEU A 33 -10.81 15.92 -22.15
N SER A 34 -11.63 15.08 -21.50
CA SER A 34 -12.30 15.47 -20.26
C SER A 34 -11.39 15.22 -19.06
N ILE A 35 -11.39 16.14 -18.08
CA ILE A 35 -10.64 15.95 -16.83
C ILE A 35 -11.36 14.88 -16.00
N LEU A 36 -10.68 13.76 -15.75
CA LEU A 36 -11.22 12.67 -14.93
C LEU A 36 -10.80 12.81 -13.46
N GLY A 37 -9.62 13.38 -13.21
CA GLY A 37 -9.07 13.54 -11.86
C GLY A 37 -7.55 13.59 -11.86
N TRP A 38 -6.95 13.17 -10.76
CA TRP A 38 -5.51 13.12 -10.53
C TRP A 38 -5.09 11.71 -10.11
N GLY A 39 -3.90 11.29 -10.56
CA GLY A 39 -3.27 10.01 -10.22
C GLY A 39 -1.77 10.04 -10.52
N LYS A 40 -1.02 9.04 -10.05
CA LYS A 40 0.44 8.96 -10.25
C LYS A 40 0.77 8.49 -11.68
N ILE A 41 1.60 9.28 -12.37
CA ILE A 41 2.26 8.89 -13.63
C ILE A 41 3.75 9.17 -13.47
N GLY A 42 4.58 8.14 -13.64
CA GLY A 42 6.03 8.23 -13.47
C GLY A 42 6.42 8.70 -12.06
N GLY A 43 5.63 8.31 -11.05
CA GLY A 43 5.84 8.66 -9.64
C GLY A 43 5.42 10.08 -9.23
N SER A 44 4.85 10.88 -10.13
CA SER A 44 4.32 12.22 -9.81
C SER A 44 2.81 12.28 -10.04
N CYS A 45 2.10 12.99 -9.18
CA CYS A 45 0.67 13.24 -9.36
C CYS A 45 0.43 14.15 -10.57
N GLN A 46 -0.29 13.64 -11.56
CA GLN A 46 -0.59 14.34 -12.81
C GLN A 46 -2.10 14.33 -13.05
N GLN A 47 -2.58 15.35 -13.78
CA GLN A 47 -3.98 15.41 -14.18
C GLN A 47 -4.24 14.35 -15.26
N ILE A 48 -5.19 13.47 -14.99
CA ILE A 48 -5.64 12.43 -15.91
C ILE A 48 -6.79 12.99 -16.76
N THR A 49 -6.65 12.86 -18.07
CA THR A 49 -7.69 13.22 -19.05
C THR A 49 -8.14 11.98 -19.82
N GLY A 50 -9.42 11.94 -20.17
CA GLY A 50 -10.02 10.78 -20.82
C GLY A 50 -11.54 10.79 -20.73
N CYS A 51 -12.15 9.65 -21.03
CA CYS A 51 -13.59 9.43 -20.97
C CYS A 51 -14.00 8.45 -19.86
N SER A 52 -13.08 7.59 -19.43
CA SER A 52 -13.32 6.56 -18.44
C SER A 52 -12.05 6.26 -17.67
N SER A 53 -12.18 6.01 -16.37
CA SER A 53 -11.08 5.54 -15.53
C SER A 53 -11.40 4.14 -15.01
N PRO A 54 -10.47 3.16 -15.13
CA PRO A 54 -10.61 1.85 -14.51
C PRO A 54 -10.41 1.89 -12.99
N VAL A 55 -9.93 3.03 -12.45
CA VAL A 55 -9.59 3.22 -11.04
C VAL A 55 -10.25 4.49 -10.49
N PRO A 56 -10.56 4.57 -9.20
CA PRO A 56 -10.98 5.82 -8.58
C PRO A 56 -9.82 6.84 -8.62
N LEU A 57 -10.07 8.07 -9.09
CA LEU A 57 -9.07 9.14 -9.17
C LEU A 57 -9.30 10.21 -8.11
N PHE A 58 -8.24 10.93 -7.74
CA PHE A 58 -8.34 12.07 -6.82
C PHE A 58 -8.96 13.29 -7.51
N VAL A 59 -9.69 14.10 -6.73
CA VAL A 59 -10.33 15.32 -7.26
C VAL A 59 -9.33 16.46 -7.46
N THR A 60 -8.29 16.54 -6.64
CA THR A 60 -7.29 17.62 -6.66
C THR A 60 -5.86 17.06 -6.68
N GLN A 61 -4.92 17.85 -7.18
CA GLN A 61 -3.49 17.52 -7.15
C GLN A 61 -3.00 17.29 -5.73
N GLN A 62 -3.34 18.22 -4.83
CA GLN A 62 -2.94 18.15 -3.43
C GLN A 62 -3.45 16.88 -2.76
N ALA A 63 -4.70 16.46 -3.02
CA ALA A 63 -5.22 15.22 -2.46
C ALA A 63 -4.50 13.98 -3.00
N CYS A 64 -4.03 14.02 -4.24
CA CYS A 64 -3.19 12.96 -4.80
C CYS A 64 -1.80 12.96 -4.14
N GLU A 65 -1.15 14.12 -4.00
CA GLU A 65 0.17 14.22 -3.38
C GLU A 65 0.11 13.76 -1.92
N GLU A 66 -0.81 14.31 -1.14
CA GLU A 66 -1.00 13.91 0.25
C GLU A 66 -1.40 12.44 0.36
N GLY A 67 -2.39 11.99 -0.41
CA GLY A 67 -2.91 10.62 -0.33
C GLY A 67 -1.93 9.54 -0.79
N CYS A 68 -1.16 9.82 -1.84
CA CYS A 68 -0.21 8.86 -2.41
C CYS A 68 1.18 8.90 -1.78
N ASP A 69 1.46 9.90 -0.94
CA ASP A 69 2.68 9.95 -0.13
C ASP A 69 2.44 9.42 1.30
N LEU A 70 1.19 9.03 1.62
CA LEU A 70 0.93 8.24 2.81
C LEU A 70 1.58 6.86 2.66
N GLN A 71 2.53 6.57 3.54
CA GLN A 71 3.12 5.25 3.68
C GLN A 71 2.36 4.47 4.76
N PRO A 72 2.27 3.14 4.65
CA PRO A 72 1.78 2.30 5.74
C PRO A 72 2.58 2.59 7.01
N THR A 73 1.88 2.76 8.13
CA THR A 73 2.50 2.98 9.44
C THR A 73 2.36 1.74 10.32
N CYS A 74 3.11 1.72 11.42
CA CYS A 74 3.01 0.68 12.44
C CYS A 74 2.04 1.05 13.57
N ASP A 75 1.17 2.03 13.33
CA ASP A 75 0.10 2.39 14.26
C ASP A 75 -0.93 1.26 14.33
N ASP A 76 -1.49 1.04 15.52
CA ASP A 76 -2.51 0.02 15.71
C ASP A 76 -3.84 0.44 15.05
N LEU A 77 -4.35 -0.43 14.18
CA LEU A 77 -5.53 -0.17 13.36
C LEU A 77 -6.80 -0.80 13.94
N ASP A 78 -6.78 -1.30 15.19
CA ASP A 78 -7.94 -1.92 15.87
C ASP A 78 -9.19 -1.02 15.92
N ALA A 79 -8.98 0.31 15.86
CA ALA A 79 -10.06 1.29 15.89
C ALA A 79 -10.66 1.62 14.51
N ILE A 80 -10.08 1.09 13.42
CA ILE A 80 -10.50 1.39 12.05
C ILE A 80 -11.47 0.32 11.55
N ASP A 81 -12.59 0.77 10.96
CA ASP A 81 -13.55 -0.11 10.28
C ASP A 81 -13.22 -0.18 8.78
N PHE A 82 -12.83 -1.37 8.31
CA PHE A 82 -12.54 -1.67 6.90
C PHE A 82 -13.78 -2.22 6.15
N GLY A 83 -14.91 -2.36 6.85
CA GLY A 83 -16.17 -2.90 6.36
C GLY A 83 -16.28 -4.42 6.45
N PHE A 84 -17.51 -4.94 6.42
CA PHE A 84 -17.83 -6.37 6.63
C PHE A 84 -17.62 -7.28 5.41
N CYS A 85 -16.62 -6.98 4.58
CA CYS A 85 -16.33 -7.74 3.36
C CYS A 85 -15.13 -8.67 3.55
N LEU A 86 -15.02 -9.70 2.72
CA LEU A 86 -13.95 -10.71 2.82
C LEU A 86 -12.80 -10.50 1.81
N GLY A 87 -12.72 -9.33 1.17
CA GLY A 87 -11.63 -9.01 0.25
C GLY A 87 -10.35 -8.69 1.02
N ILE A 88 -9.20 -9.22 0.59
CA ILE A 88 -7.90 -8.86 1.18
C ILE A 88 -7.54 -7.45 0.68
N LEU A 89 -7.35 -6.52 1.62
CA LEU A 89 -6.94 -5.14 1.31
C LEU A 89 -5.43 -4.93 1.47
N GLY A 90 -4.79 -5.70 2.36
CA GLY A 90 -3.36 -5.61 2.65
C GLY A 90 -3.04 -6.18 4.02
N ALA A 91 -1.95 -5.72 4.63
CA ALA A 91 -1.57 -6.03 6.01
C ALA A 91 -1.34 -4.78 6.84
N GLY A 92 -1.54 -4.89 8.15
CA GLY A 92 -1.32 -3.82 9.12
C GLY A 92 -1.27 -4.34 10.55
N MET A 93 -0.95 -3.45 11.50
CA MET A 93 -0.88 -3.78 12.93
C MET A 93 -2.28 -3.80 13.55
N ILE A 94 -2.63 -4.91 14.20
CA ILE A 94 -3.89 -5.14 14.92
C ILE A 94 -3.52 -5.75 16.27
N SER A 95 -3.86 -5.08 17.37
CA SER A 95 -3.48 -5.48 18.73
C SER A 95 -1.98 -5.78 18.88
N GLY A 96 -1.12 -5.00 18.20
CA GLY A 96 0.34 -5.18 18.22
C GLY A 96 0.89 -6.33 17.36
N GLU A 97 0.08 -6.99 16.54
CA GLU A 97 0.53 -8.04 15.61
C GLU A 97 0.20 -7.70 14.15
N CYS A 98 1.16 -7.94 13.24
CA CYS A 98 0.92 -7.82 11.80
C CYS A 98 -0.11 -8.85 11.33
N THR A 99 -1.25 -8.37 10.87
CA THR A 99 -2.41 -9.18 10.48
C THR A 99 -2.86 -8.82 9.07
N LEU A 100 -3.42 -9.79 8.33
CA LEU A 100 -4.10 -9.51 7.07
C LEU A 100 -5.40 -8.75 7.34
N ILE A 101 -5.53 -7.59 6.72
CA ILE A 101 -6.72 -6.76 6.81
C ILE A 101 -7.64 -7.12 5.66
N THR A 102 -8.85 -7.55 6.02
CA THR A 102 -9.92 -7.82 5.08
C THR A 102 -10.99 -6.74 5.16
N GLY A 103 -11.56 -6.38 4.03
CA GLY A 103 -12.60 -5.37 3.97
C GLY A 103 -13.02 -5.02 2.55
N CYS A 104 -13.68 -3.89 2.42
CA CYS A 104 -14.12 -3.32 1.16
C CYS A 104 -13.37 -2.02 0.82
N SER A 105 -12.92 -1.27 1.82
CA SER A 105 -12.14 -0.05 1.62
C SER A 105 -11.24 0.21 2.81
N SER A 106 -10.10 0.84 2.55
CA SER A 106 -9.18 1.28 3.59
C SER A 106 -9.09 2.81 3.60
N PRO A 107 -9.29 3.48 4.74
CA PRO A 107 -9.07 4.92 4.87
C PRO A 107 -7.57 5.27 5.08
N VAL A 108 -6.70 4.27 5.20
CA VAL A 108 -5.27 4.40 5.46
C VAL A 108 -4.46 3.49 4.51
N PRO A 109 -3.20 3.82 4.18
CA PRO A 109 -2.34 2.90 3.45
C PRO A 109 -2.07 1.64 4.27
N LEU A 110 -2.01 0.50 3.59
CA LEU A 110 -1.70 -0.81 4.17
C LEU A 110 -0.45 -1.38 3.50
N PHE A 111 0.30 -2.22 4.22
CA PHE A 111 1.40 -2.98 3.62
C PHE A 111 0.87 -3.97 2.59
N ALA A 112 1.67 -4.31 1.58
CA ALA A 112 1.23 -5.23 0.53
C ALA A 112 0.92 -6.63 1.10
N ASP A 113 1.72 -7.08 2.07
CA ASP A 113 1.55 -8.36 2.73
C ASP A 113 2.11 -8.38 4.17
N ILE A 114 1.85 -9.48 4.89
CA ILE A 114 2.30 -9.68 6.27
C ILE A 114 3.83 -9.61 6.39
N VAL A 115 4.59 -10.09 5.40
CA VAL A 115 6.06 -10.12 5.47
C VAL A 115 6.60 -8.70 5.41
N GLU A 116 6.04 -7.86 4.56
CA GLU A 116 6.41 -6.44 4.49
C GLU A 116 6.03 -5.69 5.78
N CYS A 117 4.83 -5.93 6.31
CA CYS A 117 4.43 -5.39 7.61
C CYS A 117 5.42 -5.81 8.72
N GLN A 118 5.79 -7.10 8.77
CA GLN A 118 6.72 -7.60 9.77
C GLN A 118 8.11 -6.97 9.61
N ALA A 119 8.62 -6.89 8.38
CA ALA A 119 9.91 -6.26 8.12
C ALA A 119 9.92 -4.77 8.54
N ALA A 120 8.79 -4.08 8.40
CA ALA A 120 8.67 -2.67 8.76
C ALA A 120 8.41 -2.43 10.26
N CYS A 121 7.58 -3.27 10.89
CA CYS A 121 7.01 -3.00 12.22
C CYS A 121 7.46 -3.95 13.33
N THR A 122 8.14 -5.06 13.00
CA THR A 122 8.59 -6.07 13.97
C THR A 122 10.10 -6.15 14.09
N GLU A 123 10.83 -5.13 13.63
CA GLU A 123 12.14 -4.81 14.20
C GLU A 123 11.89 -4.51 15.67
N VAL A 124 11.97 -5.56 16.50
CA VAL A 124 11.98 -5.50 17.95
C VAL A 124 12.81 -4.29 18.31
N ASP A 125 12.19 -3.25 18.88
CA ASP A 125 12.92 -2.13 19.42
C ASP A 125 14.11 -2.72 20.17
N ALA A 126 15.31 -2.43 19.67
CA ALA A 126 16.57 -2.85 20.29
C ALA A 126 16.73 -2.26 21.70
N GLU A 127 15.69 -1.63 22.25
CA GLU A 127 15.55 -1.18 23.62
C GLU A 127 14.95 -2.24 24.57
N VAL A 128 14.17 -3.22 24.08
CA VAL A 128 13.50 -4.21 24.96
C VAL A 128 14.35 -5.47 25.24
N THR A 129 15.45 -5.69 24.53
CA THR A 129 16.37 -6.81 24.80
C THR A 129 17.53 -6.46 25.74
N ASN A 130 17.54 -5.27 26.35
CA ASN A 130 18.47 -5.00 27.43
C ASN A 130 17.87 -5.42 28.78
N TRP A 131 18.28 -6.59 29.27
CA TRP A 131 17.94 -7.12 30.60
C TRP A 131 18.17 -6.10 31.73
N SER A 132 19.12 -5.16 31.56
CA SER A 132 19.37 -4.11 32.55
C SER A 132 18.25 -3.06 32.65
N SER A 133 17.51 -2.80 31.56
CA SER A 133 16.38 -1.86 31.53
C SER A 133 15.10 -2.45 32.14
N LEU A 134 14.86 -3.75 31.92
CA LEU A 134 13.70 -4.46 32.48
C LEU A 134 13.82 -4.63 34.00
N LYS A 135 15.04 -4.84 34.51
CA LYS A 135 15.27 -5.01 35.96
C LYS A 135 14.92 -3.76 36.77
N ALA A 136 15.13 -2.56 36.22
CA ALA A 136 14.81 -1.30 36.88
C ALA A 136 13.31 -0.99 36.98
N ARG A 137 12.45 -1.71 36.25
CA ARG A 137 10.99 -1.50 36.30
C ARG A 137 10.27 -2.43 37.29
N TYR A 138 10.94 -3.47 37.76
CA TYR A 138 10.39 -4.49 38.66
C TYR A 138 11.15 -4.63 39.99
N GLU A 139 12.05 -3.69 40.30
CA GLU A 139 12.64 -3.46 41.63
C GLU A 139 12.20 -2.11 42.19
#